data_AF-A0A2A7N2J0-F1
#
_entry.id   AF-A0A2A7N2J0-F1
#
_cell.length_a   1.000
_cell.length_b   1.000
_cell.length_c   1.000
_cell.angle_alpha   90.00
_cell.angle_beta   90.00
_cell.angle_gamma   90.00
#
_symmetry.space_group_name_H-M   'P 1'
#
loop_
_entity.id
_entity.type
_entity.pdbx_description
1 polymer ?
#
loop_
_entity_poly.entity_id
_entity_poly.type
_entity_poly.pdbx_seq_one_letter_code
_entity_poly.pdbx_strand_id
1 'polypeptide(L)'
;MDAVSQVPTPANEPVHEYAPNSPERTRLVASLDALAKEPIELPHVIGGEHRMGGGQRVNVVQPHRHSATLGTFTNAEHSDATAAIEAAIAAKEGWANTPFDERAAVFLRAADLLAGPWREKLCAATMLGQSKSAYQAEIDAACELIDFWRFNVAFARHILAEQPISTRGVWNRIDYRPLEGFVYAITPFNFTAIAGNLPTAPALMGNTVVWKPSPTQTFAAYLTMQLLEAAGLPPGVINLLTGDGIAVSEVALADPRLAGIHFTGSTTTFQYLWREVGKNIDRYRTYPRLVGETGGKDFVLAHTSAQPDVLRTALIRGAFDYQGQKCSAASRAFIPRSVWQAMGDDFLGATEALRYGDVTDLSNFGGALIDDRAFAKNVKAIERAKSAAGVTIAAGGEYDDSEGYFVRPTVLLSDDPGDESFRTEYFGPILSVYVYPDSDYERILDVIDTGAAYGLTGAVIADDRNAVLQAENRLRYAAGNFYINDKPTGAVVGQQPFGGSRASGTNDKAGSPMNLLRWTSARSIKENFVPPTDHNYPHMS
;
A
#
# COMPACT_ATOMS: atom_id res chain seq x y z
N MET A 1 20.61 -3.72 30.86
CA MET A 1 20.68 -5.10 30.35
C MET A 1 21.96 -5.22 29.55
N ASP A 2 22.84 -6.17 29.89
CA ASP A 2 24.10 -6.40 29.19
C ASP A 2 23.94 -7.57 28.21
N ALA A 3 23.53 -7.29 26.97
CA ALA A 3 23.27 -8.32 25.97
C ALA A 3 23.40 -7.78 24.54
N VAL A 4 23.67 -8.67 23.58
CA VAL A 4 23.41 -8.46 22.15
C VAL A 4 22.28 -9.41 21.76
N SER A 5 21.04 -8.93 21.90
CA SER A 5 19.83 -9.72 21.67
C SER A 5 19.63 -10.06 20.19
N GLN A 6 18.83 -11.08 19.93
CA GLN A 6 18.31 -11.41 18.60
C GLN A 6 16.79 -11.33 18.67
N VAL A 7 16.17 -10.83 17.60
CA VAL A 7 14.72 -10.84 17.46
C VAL A 7 14.26 -12.21 16.92
N PRO A 8 12.98 -12.59 17.12
CA PRO A 8 12.44 -13.80 16.49
C PRO A 8 12.62 -13.78 14.97
N THR A 9 12.93 -14.93 14.39
CA THR A 9 13.04 -15.08 12.93
C THR A 9 11.66 -14.97 12.30
N PRO A 10 11.43 -14.07 11.34
CA PRO A 10 10.12 -13.93 10.70
C PRO A 10 9.88 -15.06 9.70
N ALA A 11 8.62 -15.44 9.55
CA ALA A 11 8.10 -16.26 8.47
C ALA A 11 6.80 -15.62 7.98
N ASN A 12 6.50 -15.77 6.69
CA ASN A 12 5.25 -15.27 6.14
C ASN A 12 4.06 -15.97 6.82
N GLU A 13 3.06 -15.17 7.21
CA GLU A 13 1.83 -15.67 7.81
C GLU A 13 1.07 -16.55 6.81
N PRO A 14 0.58 -17.74 7.22
CA PRO A 14 -0.23 -18.58 6.37
C PRO A 14 -1.55 -17.89 6.00
N VAL A 15 -1.96 -18.00 4.74
CA VAL A 15 -3.24 -17.51 4.25
C VAL A 15 -4.32 -18.53 4.57
N HIS A 16 -5.36 -18.14 5.31
CA HIS A 16 -6.53 -18.98 5.50
C HIS A 16 -7.44 -18.97 4.26
N GLU A 17 -7.97 -20.13 3.89
CA GLU A 17 -8.76 -20.29 2.66
C GLU A 17 -10.26 -19.96 2.85
N TYR A 18 -10.76 -19.98 4.09
CA TYR A 18 -12.20 -19.83 4.39
C TYR A 18 -13.10 -20.81 3.62
N ALA A 19 -12.59 -22.03 3.41
CA ALA A 19 -13.30 -23.10 2.75
C ALA A 19 -14.63 -23.40 3.49
N PRO A 20 -15.66 -23.93 2.80
CA PRO A 20 -16.89 -24.36 3.45
C PRO A 20 -16.61 -25.26 4.67
N ASN A 21 -17.30 -25.00 5.79
CA ASN A 21 -17.16 -25.70 7.08
C ASN A 21 -15.82 -25.52 7.83
N SER A 22 -14.91 -24.67 7.33
CA SER A 22 -13.69 -24.32 8.07
C SER A 22 -14.00 -23.46 9.31
N PRO A 23 -13.26 -23.63 10.41
CA PRO A 23 -13.51 -22.89 11.64
C PRO A 23 -13.29 -21.37 11.49
N GLU A 24 -12.33 -20.94 10.67
CA GLU A 24 -12.11 -19.54 10.32
C GLU A 24 -13.29 -18.92 9.57
N ARG A 25 -13.99 -19.68 8.70
CA ARG A 25 -15.19 -19.19 8.02
C ARG A 25 -16.32 -18.93 9.01
N THR A 26 -16.51 -19.82 9.98
CA THR A 26 -17.50 -19.60 11.05
C THR A 26 -17.19 -18.35 11.86
N ARG A 27 -15.92 -18.13 12.25
CA ARG A 27 -15.51 -16.92 12.98
C ARG A 27 -15.62 -15.65 12.15
N LEU A 28 -15.31 -15.72 10.86
CA LEU A 28 -15.44 -14.60 9.94
C LEU A 28 -16.89 -14.16 9.78
N VAL A 29 -17.80 -15.12 9.53
CA VAL A 29 -19.24 -14.82 9.42
C VAL A 29 -19.77 -14.23 10.73
N ALA A 30 -19.38 -14.77 11.88
CA ALA A 30 -19.76 -14.19 13.18
C ALA A 30 -19.25 -12.77 13.36
N SER A 31 -18.05 -12.46 12.87
CA SER A 31 -17.47 -11.11 12.93
C SER A 31 -18.15 -10.14 11.97
N LEU A 32 -18.50 -10.58 10.75
CA LEU A 32 -19.28 -9.80 9.79
C LEU A 32 -20.65 -9.44 10.39
N ASP A 33 -21.36 -10.42 10.95
CA ASP A 33 -22.66 -10.20 11.58
C ASP A 33 -22.57 -9.27 12.79
N ALA A 34 -21.51 -9.38 13.59
CA ALA A 34 -21.31 -8.52 14.76
C ALA A 34 -21.05 -7.06 14.37
N LEU A 35 -20.19 -6.84 13.37
CA LEU A 35 -19.78 -5.49 12.96
C LEU A 35 -20.83 -4.77 12.11
N ALA A 36 -21.67 -5.50 11.38
CA ALA A 36 -22.73 -4.90 10.56
C ALA A 36 -24.00 -4.52 11.35
N LYS A 37 -24.15 -4.96 12.61
CA LYS A 37 -25.37 -4.75 13.42
C LYS A 37 -25.55 -3.33 13.92
N GLU A 38 -24.49 -2.74 14.47
CA GLU A 38 -24.57 -1.45 15.16
C GLU A 38 -23.43 -0.52 14.69
N PRO A 39 -23.77 0.62 14.06
CA PRO A 39 -22.76 1.60 13.70
C PRO A 39 -22.07 2.18 14.94
N ILE A 40 -20.77 2.40 14.87
CA ILE A 40 -19.99 2.98 15.99
C ILE A 40 -19.56 4.43 15.71
N GLU A 41 -19.20 5.16 16.75
CA GLU A 41 -18.41 6.37 16.57
C GLU A 41 -16.96 6.02 16.20
N LEU A 42 -16.40 6.79 15.27
CA LEU A 42 -15.03 6.65 14.77
C LEU A 42 -14.24 7.90 15.16
N PRO A 43 -13.75 7.96 16.41
CA PRO A 43 -13.12 9.15 16.97
C PRO A 43 -11.71 9.38 16.43
N HIS A 44 -11.20 10.59 16.67
CA HIS A 44 -9.76 10.82 16.70
C HIS A 44 -9.15 10.09 17.89
N VAL A 45 -7.89 9.66 17.78
CA VAL A 45 -7.11 9.13 18.89
C VAL A 45 -5.88 10.01 19.06
N ILE A 46 -5.90 10.90 20.05
CA ILE A 46 -4.87 11.92 20.26
C ILE A 46 -4.30 11.74 21.66
N GLY A 47 -3.01 11.43 21.78
CA GLY A 47 -2.39 11.18 23.08
C GLY A 47 -3.04 10.03 23.85
N GLY A 48 -3.62 9.05 23.15
CA GLY A 48 -4.39 7.93 23.73
C GLY A 48 -5.82 8.27 24.17
N GLU A 49 -6.28 9.50 23.96
CA GLU A 49 -7.69 9.88 24.20
C GLU A 49 -8.52 9.66 22.94
N HIS A 50 -9.62 8.91 23.07
CA HIS A 50 -10.57 8.65 22.00
C HIS A 50 -11.70 9.67 22.09
N ARG A 51 -11.74 10.63 21.15
CA ARG A 51 -12.75 11.68 21.15
C ARG A 51 -13.21 12.06 19.75
N MET A 52 -14.50 12.37 19.64
CA MET A 52 -15.03 13.04 18.47
C MET A 52 -14.62 14.52 18.48
N GLY A 53 -14.25 15.06 17.32
CA GLY A 53 -13.95 16.48 17.13
C GLY A 53 -15.20 17.34 16.91
N GLY A 54 -14.99 18.63 16.67
CA GLY A 54 -16.06 19.60 16.37
C GLY A 54 -16.49 19.65 14.90
N GLY A 55 -15.69 19.04 14.00
CA GLY A 55 -15.90 19.15 12.56
C GLY A 55 -17.08 18.35 12.01
N GLN A 56 -17.26 18.43 10.69
CA GLN A 56 -18.38 17.79 9.99
C GLN A 56 -18.44 16.28 10.26
N ARG A 57 -19.63 15.77 10.62
CA ARG A 57 -19.87 14.33 10.74
C ARG A 57 -20.00 13.68 9.36
N VAL A 58 -19.29 12.58 9.15
CA VAL A 58 -19.28 11.82 7.89
C VAL A 58 -19.44 10.34 8.18
N ASN A 59 -20.34 9.69 7.45
CA ASN A 59 -20.59 8.26 7.59
C ASN A 59 -19.55 7.45 6.80
N VAL A 60 -19.12 6.35 7.41
CA VAL A 60 -18.45 5.24 6.72
C VAL A 60 -19.52 4.20 6.47
N VAL A 61 -19.71 3.83 5.21
CA VAL A 61 -20.75 2.90 4.76
C VAL A 61 -20.12 1.66 4.13
N GLN A 62 -20.92 0.61 3.94
CA GLN A 62 -20.51 -0.55 3.15
C GLN A 62 -20.58 -0.20 1.65
N PRO A 63 -19.49 -0.24 0.85
CA PRO A 63 -19.56 0.22 -0.55
C PRO A 63 -20.46 -0.65 -1.44
N HIS A 64 -20.61 -1.94 -1.14
CA HIS A 64 -21.53 -2.88 -1.81
C HIS A 64 -22.99 -2.75 -1.33
N ARG A 65 -23.25 -1.93 -0.31
CA ARG A 65 -24.57 -1.67 0.24
C ARG A 65 -24.56 -0.30 0.94
N HIS A 66 -24.47 0.78 0.18
CA HIS A 66 -24.09 2.12 0.69
C HIS A 66 -25.14 2.75 1.64
N SER A 67 -26.35 2.17 1.69
CA SER A 67 -27.36 2.49 2.70
C SER A 67 -27.03 1.95 4.11
N ALA A 68 -26.13 0.97 4.23
CA ALA A 68 -25.68 0.38 5.50
C ALA A 68 -24.46 1.14 6.04
N THR A 69 -24.64 1.83 7.18
CA THR A 69 -23.57 2.58 7.85
C THR A 69 -22.82 1.68 8.84
N LEU A 70 -21.50 1.72 8.82
CA LEU A 70 -20.61 1.02 9.77
C LEU A 70 -20.18 1.91 10.93
N GLY A 71 -20.10 3.23 10.69
CA GLY A 71 -19.80 4.19 11.73
C GLY A 71 -19.77 5.61 11.22
N THR A 72 -19.54 6.56 12.14
CA THR A 72 -19.48 7.98 11.82
C THR A 72 -18.26 8.61 12.46
N PHE A 73 -17.44 9.29 11.67
CA PHE A 73 -16.32 10.09 12.15
C PHE A 73 -16.63 11.59 12.07
N THR A 74 -15.77 12.41 12.68
CA THR A 74 -15.75 13.87 12.50
C THR A 74 -14.54 14.27 11.66
N ASN A 75 -14.72 15.20 10.73
CA ASN A 75 -13.62 15.72 9.91
C ASN A 75 -12.68 16.51 10.84
N ALA A 76 -11.41 16.11 10.94
CA ALA A 76 -10.46 16.79 11.82
C ALA A 76 -10.33 18.28 11.46
N GLU A 77 -10.36 19.14 12.47
CA GLU A 77 -10.13 20.58 12.32
C GLU A 77 -8.66 20.93 12.59
N HIS A 78 -8.26 22.18 12.36
CA HIS A 78 -6.89 22.65 12.65
C HIS A 78 -6.50 22.46 14.12
N SER A 79 -7.45 22.59 15.04
CA SER A 79 -7.26 22.35 16.48
C SER A 79 -6.92 20.90 16.78
N ASP A 80 -7.61 19.94 16.14
CA ASP A 80 -7.34 18.50 16.28
C ASP A 80 -5.96 18.15 15.73
N ALA A 81 -5.63 18.69 14.55
CA ALA A 81 -4.31 18.50 13.93
C ALA A 81 -3.17 19.05 14.80
N THR A 82 -3.35 20.25 15.36
CA THR A 82 -2.38 20.85 16.28
C THR A 82 -2.22 19.99 17.53
N ALA A 83 -3.33 19.54 18.13
CA ALA A 83 -3.30 18.69 19.31
C ALA A 83 -2.59 17.35 19.06
N ALA A 84 -2.79 16.73 17.89
CA ALA A 84 -2.10 15.51 17.49
C ALA A 84 -0.59 15.70 17.32
N ILE A 85 -0.16 16.81 16.74
CA ILE A 85 1.26 17.14 16.61
C ILE A 85 1.87 17.35 17.99
N GLU A 86 1.23 18.12 18.87
CA GLU A 86 1.75 18.31 20.23
C GLU A 86 1.81 17.00 21.02
N ALA A 87 0.81 16.12 20.89
CA ALA A 87 0.84 14.79 21.50
C ALA A 87 1.99 13.93 20.95
N ALA A 88 2.21 13.95 19.63
CA ALA A 88 3.34 13.25 19.00
C ALA A 88 4.70 13.76 19.49
N ILE A 89 4.85 15.08 19.64
CA ILE A 89 6.08 15.69 20.14
C ILE A 89 6.29 15.38 21.62
N ALA A 90 5.24 15.43 22.44
CA ALA A 90 5.31 15.12 23.86
C ALA A 90 5.72 13.65 24.12
N ALA A 91 5.25 12.70 23.29
CA ALA A 91 5.59 11.29 23.42
C ALA A 91 7.00 10.94 22.90
N LYS A 92 7.62 11.83 22.10
CA LYS A 92 8.82 11.51 21.30
C LYS A 92 10.02 11.12 22.14
N GLU A 93 10.34 11.88 23.17
CA GLU A 93 11.54 11.63 23.98
C GLU A 93 11.46 10.27 24.69
N GLY A 94 10.33 9.97 25.36
CA GLY A 94 10.12 8.70 26.03
C GLY A 94 10.19 7.50 25.07
N TRP A 95 9.56 7.63 23.90
CA TRP A 95 9.56 6.56 22.90
C TRP A 95 10.92 6.34 22.23
N ALA A 96 11.62 7.43 21.89
CA ALA A 96 12.96 7.35 21.30
C ALA A 96 13.99 6.74 22.26
N ASN A 97 13.85 7.01 23.57
CA ASN A 97 14.72 6.47 24.62
C ASN A 97 14.36 5.04 25.07
N THR A 98 13.19 4.54 24.68
CA THR A 98 12.82 3.14 24.88
C THR A 98 13.79 2.23 24.10
N PRO A 99 14.35 1.17 24.70
CA PRO A 99 15.22 0.24 23.98
C PRO A 99 14.55 -0.31 22.72
N PHE A 100 15.34 -0.59 21.67
CA PHE A 100 14.81 -1.12 20.42
C PHE A 100 13.95 -2.39 20.63
N ASP A 101 14.40 -3.30 21.49
CA ASP A 101 13.70 -4.57 21.76
C ASP A 101 12.31 -4.35 22.35
N GLU A 102 12.14 -3.36 23.23
CA GLU A 102 10.85 -3.00 23.82
C GLU A 102 9.93 -2.33 22.78
N ARG A 103 10.48 -1.52 21.87
CA ARG A 103 9.71 -0.98 20.74
C ARG A 103 9.26 -2.10 19.80
N ALA A 104 10.17 -3.03 19.47
CA ALA A 104 9.89 -4.17 18.63
C ALA A 104 8.83 -5.10 19.25
N ALA A 105 8.87 -5.30 20.57
CA ALA A 105 7.92 -6.15 21.30
C ALA A 105 6.46 -5.70 21.11
N VAL A 106 6.20 -4.39 21.01
CA VAL A 106 4.85 -3.85 20.71
C VAL A 106 4.35 -4.39 19.37
N PHE A 107 5.16 -4.31 18.31
CA PHE A 107 4.74 -4.72 16.97
C PHE A 107 4.71 -6.24 16.79
N LEU A 108 5.61 -6.98 17.44
CA LEU A 108 5.54 -8.44 17.50
C LEU A 108 4.28 -8.91 18.22
N ARG A 109 3.91 -8.25 19.33
CA ARG A 109 2.67 -8.55 20.05
C ARG A 109 1.43 -8.19 19.25
N ALA A 110 1.45 -7.05 18.53
CA ALA A 110 0.38 -6.68 17.61
C ALA A 110 0.20 -7.74 16.51
N ALA A 111 1.31 -8.25 15.96
CA ALA A 111 1.29 -9.32 14.96
C ALA A 111 0.62 -10.59 15.49
N ASP A 112 0.94 -11.03 16.71
CA ASP A 112 0.32 -12.24 17.28
C ASP A 112 -1.13 -12.04 17.71
N LEU A 113 -1.49 -10.83 18.19
CA LEU A 113 -2.90 -10.47 18.42
C LEU A 113 -3.70 -10.55 17.12
N LEU A 114 -3.13 -10.05 16.02
CA LEU A 114 -3.74 -10.09 14.70
C LEU A 114 -3.76 -11.50 14.09
N ALA A 115 -2.72 -12.31 14.30
CA ALA A 115 -2.66 -13.69 13.81
C ALA A 115 -3.70 -14.60 14.48
N GLY A 116 -4.09 -14.29 15.73
CA GLY A 116 -5.08 -15.04 16.49
C GLY A 116 -6.37 -14.25 16.75
N PRO A 117 -6.57 -13.70 17.96
CA PRO A 117 -7.88 -13.26 18.44
C PRO A 117 -8.49 -12.07 17.67
N TRP A 118 -7.70 -11.28 16.95
CA TRP A 118 -8.19 -10.13 16.17
C TRP A 118 -8.37 -10.44 14.68
N ARG A 119 -7.93 -11.61 14.20
CA ARG A 119 -7.81 -11.91 12.76
C ARG A 119 -9.11 -11.68 12.01
N GLU A 120 -10.16 -12.43 12.38
CA GLU A 120 -11.43 -12.35 11.67
C GLU A 120 -12.16 -11.03 11.91
N LYS A 121 -11.92 -10.35 13.04
CA LYS A 121 -12.49 -9.01 13.30
C LYS A 121 -11.92 -7.97 12.34
N LEU A 122 -10.60 -7.95 12.13
CA LEU A 122 -9.97 -6.98 11.23
C LEU A 122 -10.20 -7.32 9.74
N CYS A 123 -10.24 -8.63 9.40
CA CYS A 123 -10.66 -9.07 8.07
C CYS A 123 -12.11 -8.65 7.78
N ALA A 124 -13.06 -8.91 8.70
CA ALA A 124 -14.46 -8.51 8.53
C ALA A 124 -14.63 -6.99 8.41
N ALA A 125 -13.94 -6.20 9.23
CA ALA A 125 -13.96 -4.74 9.14
C ALA A 125 -13.47 -4.23 7.76
N THR A 126 -12.41 -4.86 7.25
CA THR A 126 -11.85 -4.56 5.92
C THR A 126 -12.81 -4.98 4.81
N MET A 127 -13.45 -6.16 4.91
CA MET A 127 -14.47 -6.61 3.95
C MET A 127 -15.63 -5.62 3.88
N LEU A 128 -16.20 -5.26 5.02
CA LEU A 128 -17.37 -4.40 5.12
C LEU A 128 -17.06 -2.98 4.64
N GLY A 129 -16.02 -2.35 5.18
CA GLY A 129 -15.70 -0.94 4.91
C GLY A 129 -15.04 -0.69 3.55
N GLN A 130 -14.29 -1.67 3.04
CA GLN A 130 -13.54 -1.50 1.79
C GLN A 130 -14.06 -2.38 0.65
N SER A 131 -15.11 -3.17 0.86
CA SER A 131 -15.73 -4.04 -0.17
C SER A 131 -14.80 -5.14 -0.69
N LYS A 132 -14.01 -5.74 0.22
CA LYS A 132 -13.12 -6.86 -0.10
C LYS A 132 -13.84 -8.20 0.06
N SER A 133 -13.55 -9.15 -0.83
CA SER A 133 -13.88 -10.56 -0.54
C SER A 133 -13.01 -11.10 0.60
N ALA A 134 -13.42 -12.22 1.21
CA ALA A 134 -12.68 -12.82 2.34
C ALA A 134 -11.20 -13.05 2.01
N TYR A 135 -10.90 -13.59 0.83
CA TYR A 135 -9.53 -13.79 0.37
C TYR A 135 -8.74 -12.47 0.26
N GLN A 136 -9.35 -11.43 -0.33
CA GLN A 136 -8.67 -10.13 -0.49
C GLN A 136 -8.45 -9.42 0.85
N ALA A 137 -9.32 -9.62 1.84
CA ALA A 137 -9.13 -9.11 3.18
C ALA A 137 -8.06 -9.90 3.95
N GLU A 138 -8.01 -11.22 3.80
CA GLU A 138 -7.06 -12.09 4.48
C GLU A 138 -5.61 -11.85 4.07
N ILE A 139 -5.35 -11.75 2.75
CA ILE A 139 -3.99 -11.50 2.27
C ILE A 139 -3.49 -10.10 2.61
N ASP A 140 -4.40 -9.16 2.90
CA ASP A 140 -4.11 -7.75 3.23
C ASP A 140 -4.13 -7.53 4.75
N ALA A 141 -5.33 -7.44 5.33
CA ALA A 141 -5.55 -6.98 6.70
C ALA A 141 -4.98 -7.94 7.75
N ALA A 142 -4.83 -9.23 7.43
CA ALA A 142 -4.14 -10.18 8.27
C ALA A 142 -2.71 -10.40 7.77
N CYS A 143 -2.52 -11.16 6.69
CA CYS A 143 -1.21 -11.71 6.34
C CYS A 143 -0.16 -10.62 6.06
N GLU A 144 -0.45 -9.68 5.14
CA GLU A 144 0.50 -8.64 4.78
C GLU A 144 0.81 -7.70 5.96
N LEU A 145 -0.19 -7.36 6.80
CA LEU A 145 0.04 -6.51 7.98
C LEU A 145 0.87 -7.22 9.06
N ILE A 146 0.57 -8.50 9.35
CA ILE A 146 1.36 -9.35 10.25
C ILE A 146 2.80 -9.44 9.76
N ASP A 147 2.97 -9.68 8.45
CA ASP A 147 4.29 -9.79 7.84
C ASP A 147 5.03 -8.47 7.91
N PHE A 148 4.40 -7.33 7.62
CA PHE A 148 5.04 -6.02 7.80
C PHE A 148 5.60 -5.85 9.21
N TRP A 149 4.82 -6.15 10.25
CA TRP A 149 5.29 -6.00 11.62
C TRP A 149 6.43 -6.97 11.96
N ARG A 150 6.32 -8.25 11.62
CA ARG A 150 7.37 -9.25 11.90
C ARG A 150 8.64 -9.00 11.11
N PHE A 151 8.53 -8.78 9.80
CA PHE A 151 9.69 -8.56 8.93
C PHE A 151 10.34 -7.19 9.19
N ASN A 152 9.58 -6.12 9.46
CA ASN A 152 10.20 -4.82 9.79
C ASN A 152 11.01 -4.89 11.08
N VAL A 153 10.58 -5.66 12.09
CA VAL A 153 11.37 -5.91 13.31
C VAL A 153 12.69 -6.60 12.96
N ALA A 154 12.64 -7.64 12.13
CA ALA A 154 13.86 -8.34 11.66
C ALA A 154 14.79 -7.41 10.86
N PHE A 155 14.24 -6.62 9.93
CA PHE A 155 14.98 -5.66 9.14
C PHE A 155 15.61 -4.55 9.98
N ALA A 156 14.88 -4.00 10.95
CA ALA A 156 15.40 -3.01 11.88
C ALA A 156 16.56 -3.57 12.69
N ARG A 157 16.42 -4.79 13.23
CA ARG A 157 17.50 -5.44 13.98
C ARG A 157 18.74 -5.67 13.13
N HIS A 158 18.56 -6.03 11.86
CA HIS A 158 19.65 -6.18 10.89
C HIS A 158 20.35 -4.85 10.62
N ILE A 159 19.59 -3.77 10.34
CA ILE A 159 20.15 -2.41 10.15
C ILE A 159 21.00 -2.00 11.36
N LEU A 160 20.50 -2.20 12.58
CA LEU A 160 21.22 -1.82 13.80
C LEU A 160 22.54 -2.60 14.00
N ALA A 161 22.67 -3.79 13.39
CA ALA A 161 23.87 -4.61 13.46
C ALA A 161 24.98 -4.14 12.50
N GLU A 162 24.65 -3.35 11.47
CA GLU A 162 25.62 -2.84 10.50
C GLU A 162 26.52 -1.80 11.17
N GLN A 163 27.83 -2.09 11.27
CA GLN A 163 28.81 -1.29 12.02
C GLN A 163 30.13 -1.13 11.23
N PRO A 164 30.85 -0.01 11.42
CA PRO A 164 32.06 0.30 10.64
C PRO A 164 33.31 -0.41 11.18
N ILE A 165 34.34 -0.47 10.33
CA ILE A 165 35.67 -0.96 10.72
C ILE A 165 36.30 -0.02 11.76
N SER A 166 36.96 -0.62 12.76
CA SER A 166 37.82 0.08 13.72
C SER A 166 39.28 -0.29 13.47
N THR A 167 40.14 0.71 13.29
CA THR A 167 41.59 0.51 13.14
C THR A 167 42.32 0.62 14.48
N ARG A 168 43.61 0.30 14.51
CA ARG A 168 44.40 0.35 15.75
C ARG A 168 44.28 1.72 16.45
N GLY A 169 43.94 1.70 17.73
CA GLY A 169 43.87 2.91 18.58
C GLY A 169 42.55 3.69 18.46
N VAL A 170 41.61 3.23 17.64
CA VAL A 170 40.33 3.90 17.40
C VAL A 170 39.18 2.92 17.54
N TRP A 171 38.06 3.35 18.12
CA TRP A 171 36.78 2.64 18.06
C TRP A 171 35.74 3.47 17.31
N ASN A 172 35.24 2.94 16.20
CA ASN A 172 34.17 3.52 15.41
C ASN A 172 32.85 2.77 15.64
N ARG A 173 31.75 3.51 15.76
CA ARG A 173 30.39 2.98 15.91
C ARG A 173 29.40 3.80 15.06
N ILE A 174 28.30 3.18 14.64
CA ILE A 174 27.15 3.88 14.06
C ILE A 174 26.00 3.86 15.06
N ASP A 175 25.41 5.04 15.26
CA ASP A 175 24.16 5.24 16.00
C ASP A 175 23.04 5.63 15.03
N TYR A 176 22.06 4.74 14.85
CA TYR A 176 20.89 4.91 13.99
C TYR A 176 19.78 5.66 14.73
N ARG A 177 19.96 6.97 14.87
CA ARG A 177 19.00 7.85 15.57
C ARG A 177 17.65 7.89 14.84
N PRO A 178 16.50 8.03 15.55
CA PRO A 178 15.26 8.44 14.91
C PRO A 178 15.39 9.84 14.29
N LEU A 179 14.44 10.23 13.45
CA LEU A 179 14.38 11.59 12.92
C LEU A 179 14.01 12.59 14.04
N GLU A 180 14.46 13.83 13.94
CA GLU A 180 14.01 14.90 14.84
C GLU A 180 12.67 15.47 14.37
N GLY A 181 11.68 15.57 15.26
CA GLY A 181 10.31 16.00 14.93
C GLY A 181 9.32 14.84 14.83
N PHE A 182 8.26 15.01 14.04
CA PHE A 182 7.20 14.02 13.83
C PHE A 182 7.11 13.56 12.36
N VAL A 183 6.60 12.36 12.14
CA VAL A 183 6.27 11.85 10.79
C VAL A 183 4.78 12.00 10.53
N TYR A 184 4.41 12.45 9.34
CA TYR A 184 3.02 12.51 8.89
C TYR A 184 2.71 11.33 7.97
N ALA A 185 1.89 10.38 8.43
CA ALA A 185 1.48 9.22 7.65
C ALA A 185 0.09 9.46 7.03
N ILE A 186 0.00 9.38 5.70
CA ILE A 186 -1.25 9.52 4.94
C ILE A 186 -1.49 8.20 4.19
N THR A 187 -2.56 7.50 4.53
CA THR A 187 -2.79 6.13 4.04
C THR A 187 -4.00 6.03 3.11
N PRO A 188 -3.93 5.16 2.09
CA PRO A 188 -4.96 5.01 1.07
C PRO A 188 -6.11 4.12 1.59
N PHE A 189 -7.15 3.95 0.77
CA PHE A 189 -8.27 3.08 1.12
C PHE A 189 -8.02 1.60 0.84
N ASN A 190 -7.11 1.28 -0.08
CA ASN A 190 -7.12 0.02 -0.78
C ASN A 190 -6.45 -1.13 -0.02
N PHE A 191 -5.62 -0.86 0.99
CA PHE A 191 -4.99 -1.87 1.83
C PHE A 191 -4.98 -1.45 3.28
N THR A 192 -5.54 -2.29 4.14
CA THR A 192 -5.44 -2.15 5.60
C THR A 192 -4.01 -2.39 6.08
N ALA A 193 -3.25 -3.25 5.41
CA ALA A 193 -1.83 -3.46 5.66
C ALA A 193 -1.01 -2.20 5.43
N ILE A 194 -1.19 -1.53 4.30
CA ILE A 194 -0.53 -0.23 4.03
C ILE A 194 -0.96 0.77 5.10
N ALA A 195 -2.26 0.83 5.42
CA ALA A 195 -2.77 1.74 6.44
C ALA A 195 -2.13 1.55 7.83
N GLY A 196 -1.86 0.30 8.22
CA GLY A 196 -1.14 0.00 9.45
C GLY A 196 0.39 0.19 9.33
N ASN A 197 0.99 -0.17 8.20
CA ASN A 197 2.45 -0.14 8.01
C ASN A 197 3.01 1.27 7.93
N LEU A 198 2.38 2.19 7.19
CA LEU A 198 2.94 3.55 7.01
C LEU A 198 3.18 4.30 8.35
N PRO A 199 2.27 4.25 9.34
CA PRO A 199 2.55 4.86 10.64
C PRO A 199 3.42 3.98 11.56
N THR A 200 3.36 2.65 11.47
CA THR A 200 4.09 1.78 12.40
C THR A 200 5.55 1.56 12.03
N ALA A 201 5.92 1.56 10.75
CA ALA A 201 7.31 1.46 10.30
C ALA A 201 8.23 2.58 10.83
N PRO A 202 7.87 3.89 10.72
CA PRO A 202 8.65 4.94 11.36
C PRO A 202 8.59 4.85 12.90
N ALA A 203 7.45 4.46 13.48
CA ALA A 203 7.32 4.31 14.93
C ALA A 203 8.29 3.25 15.49
N LEU A 204 8.45 2.11 14.83
CA LEU A 204 9.44 1.08 15.18
C LEU A 204 10.86 1.65 15.30
N MET A 205 11.23 2.57 14.40
CA MET A 205 12.54 3.21 14.38
C MET A 205 12.70 4.33 15.43
N GLY A 206 11.73 4.51 16.34
CA GLY A 206 11.76 5.49 17.43
C GLY A 206 11.14 6.84 17.07
N ASN A 207 10.40 6.94 15.97
CA ASN A 207 9.67 8.16 15.61
C ASN A 207 8.27 8.18 16.24
N THR A 208 7.64 9.35 16.26
CA THR A 208 6.22 9.51 16.59
C THR A 208 5.48 10.07 15.39
N VAL A 209 4.18 9.80 15.31
CA VAL A 209 3.42 9.87 14.06
C VAL A 209 2.07 10.54 14.25
N VAL A 210 1.71 11.39 13.29
CA VAL A 210 0.33 11.79 13.03
C VAL A 210 -0.17 10.97 11.84
N TRP A 211 -1.20 10.16 12.04
CA TRP A 211 -1.75 9.24 11.06
C TRP A 211 -3.13 9.71 10.59
N LYS A 212 -3.26 9.97 9.28
CA LYS A 212 -4.52 10.30 8.62
C LYS A 212 -4.90 9.15 7.67
N PRO A 213 -5.85 8.27 8.05
CA PRO A 213 -6.36 7.22 7.18
C PRO A 213 -7.38 7.71 6.15
N SER A 214 -7.49 7.05 5.01
CA SER A 214 -8.56 7.33 4.03
C SER A 214 -9.94 7.27 4.70
N PRO A 215 -10.86 8.21 4.40
CA PRO A 215 -12.22 8.22 4.95
C PRO A 215 -12.91 6.85 4.91
N THR A 216 -12.86 6.18 3.76
CA THR A 216 -13.49 4.89 3.50
C THR A 216 -12.82 3.70 4.18
N GLN A 217 -11.59 3.87 4.71
CA GLN A 217 -10.87 2.82 5.45
C GLN A 217 -10.87 3.07 6.96
N THR A 218 -11.40 4.22 7.42
CA THR A 218 -11.40 4.65 8.84
C THR A 218 -11.92 3.60 9.81
N PHE A 219 -12.92 2.79 9.41
CA PHE A 219 -13.47 1.73 10.25
C PHE A 219 -12.40 0.68 10.61
N ALA A 220 -11.67 0.17 9.62
CA ALA A 220 -10.55 -0.74 9.86
C ALA A 220 -9.37 -0.03 10.53
N ALA A 221 -9.05 1.22 10.16
CA ALA A 221 -7.98 2.00 10.80
C ALA A 221 -8.18 2.15 12.31
N TYR A 222 -9.39 2.46 12.74
CA TYR A 222 -9.71 2.64 14.15
C TYR A 222 -9.56 1.33 14.94
N LEU A 223 -9.98 0.20 14.36
CA LEU A 223 -9.75 -1.11 14.97
C LEU A 223 -8.26 -1.49 15.01
N THR A 224 -7.48 -1.12 13.99
CA THR A 224 -6.02 -1.27 14.00
C THR A 224 -5.38 -0.43 15.11
N MET A 225 -5.86 0.80 15.35
CA MET A 225 -5.38 1.63 16.46
C MET A 225 -5.65 0.97 17.82
N GLN A 226 -6.86 0.44 18.04
CA GLN A 226 -7.19 -0.31 19.25
C GLN A 226 -6.33 -1.57 19.42
N LEU A 227 -6.02 -2.26 18.32
CA LEU A 227 -5.13 -3.43 18.34
C LEU A 227 -3.72 -3.03 18.78
N LEU A 228 -3.18 -1.93 18.26
CA LEU A 228 -1.88 -1.40 18.65
C LEU A 228 -1.85 -0.97 20.13
N GLU A 229 -2.92 -0.36 20.63
CA GLU A 229 -3.08 -0.03 22.05
C GLU A 229 -3.12 -1.30 22.92
N ALA A 230 -3.88 -2.32 22.50
CA ALA A 230 -3.92 -3.62 23.17
C ALA A 230 -2.55 -4.33 23.17
N ALA A 231 -1.72 -4.07 22.17
CA ALA A 231 -0.34 -4.54 22.10
C ALA A 231 0.61 -3.75 23.04
N GLY A 232 0.19 -2.59 23.55
CA GLY A 232 0.95 -1.75 24.46
C GLY A 232 1.64 -0.57 23.80
N LEU A 233 1.19 -0.12 22.62
CA LEU A 233 1.68 1.11 22.01
C LEU A 233 1.45 2.30 22.96
N PRO A 234 2.49 3.06 23.36
CA PRO A 234 2.31 4.15 24.29
C PRO A 234 1.44 5.28 23.72
N PRO A 235 0.62 5.94 24.55
CA PRO A 235 -0.18 7.09 24.15
C PRO A 235 0.64 8.17 23.45
N GLY A 236 0.15 8.67 22.32
CA GLY A 236 0.79 9.74 21.55
C GLY A 236 1.91 9.29 20.60
N VAL A 237 2.34 8.03 20.62
CA VAL A 237 3.33 7.53 19.64
C VAL A 237 2.74 7.54 18.23
N ILE A 238 1.49 7.12 18.09
CA ILE A 238 0.69 7.28 16.87
C ILE A 238 -0.59 8.03 17.27
N ASN A 239 -0.94 9.07 16.53
CA ASN A 239 -2.14 9.88 16.75
C ASN A 239 -3.02 9.79 15.50
N LEU A 240 -4.20 9.19 15.61
CA LEU A 240 -5.12 8.98 14.50
C LEU A 240 -6.05 10.19 14.35
N LEU A 241 -6.06 10.78 13.14
CA LEU A 241 -6.96 11.87 12.76
C LEU A 241 -7.82 11.47 11.56
N THR A 242 -9.13 11.41 11.78
CA THR A 242 -10.13 11.08 10.77
C THR A 242 -10.46 12.30 9.91
N GLY A 243 -10.99 12.08 8.70
CA GLY A 243 -11.39 13.17 7.82
C GLY A 243 -10.80 13.14 6.42
N ASP A 244 -11.01 14.19 5.64
CA ASP A 244 -10.41 14.38 4.31
C ASP A 244 -8.89 14.65 4.37
N GLY A 245 -8.41 15.19 5.50
CA GLY A 245 -7.01 15.49 5.75
C GLY A 245 -6.52 16.86 5.26
N ILE A 246 -7.42 17.74 4.80
CA ILE A 246 -7.05 19.08 4.34
C ILE A 246 -6.50 19.90 5.51
N ALA A 247 -7.30 20.08 6.58
CA ALA A 247 -6.86 20.81 7.77
C ALA A 247 -5.62 20.18 8.43
N VAL A 248 -5.55 18.83 8.45
CA VAL A 248 -4.38 18.10 8.95
C VAL A 248 -3.12 18.44 8.15
N SER A 249 -3.22 18.46 6.82
CA SER A 249 -2.08 18.78 5.95
C SER A 249 -1.68 20.24 6.04
N GLU A 250 -2.63 21.18 6.13
CA GLU A 250 -2.35 22.60 6.30
C GLU A 250 -1.54 22.87 7.58
N VAL A 251 -1.91 22.23 8.70
CA VAL A 251 -1.15 22.36 9.96
C VAL A 251 0.18 21.62 9.87
N ALA A 252 0.20 20.36 9.45
CA ALA A 252 1.41 19.53 9.45
C ALA A 252 2.51 20.05 8.50
N LEU A 253 2.14 20.54 7.31
CA LEU A 253 3.08 21.08 6.34
C LEU A 253 3.62 22.45 6.76
N ALA A 254 2.90 23.19 7.60
CA ALA A 254 3.36 24.48 8.11
C ALA A 254 4.23 24.37 9.39
N ASP A 255 4.26 23.20 10.03
CA ASP A 255 4.99 22.99 11.29
C ASP A 255 6.50 22.81 11.08
N PRO A 256 7.36 23.61 11.73
CA PRO A 256 8.82 23.48 11.65
C PRO A 256 9.39 22.11 12.04
N ARG A 257 8.61 21.30 12.77
CA ARG A 257 9.00 19.98 13.29
C ARG A 257 8.59 18.84 12.37
N LEU A 258 8.06 19.10 11.18
CA LEU A 258 7.80 18.04 10.20
C LEU A 258 9.12 17.37 9.78
N ALA A 259 9.27 16.09 10.14
CA ALA A 259 10.48 15.31 9.87
C ALA A 259 10.39 14.50 8.57
N GLY A 260 9.16 14.15 8.19
CA GLY A 260 8.90 13.39 6.97
C GLY A 260 7.44 13.08 6.75
N ILE A 261 7.13 12.66 5.54
CA ILE A 261 5.80 12.22 5.10
C ILE A 261 5.94 10.79 4.60
N HIS A 262 5.12 9.88 5.13
CA HIS A 262 4.97 8.53 4.61
C HIS A 262 3.60 8.43 3.94
N PHE A 263 3.60 8.31 2.61
CA PHE A 263 2.40 8.51 1.80
C PHE A 263 2.10 7.31 0.91
N THR A 264 0.83 6.94 0.79
CA THR A 264 0.37 6.22 -0.39
C THR A 264 -0.97 6.79 -0.87
N GLY A 265 -1.10 7.02 -2.17
CA GLY A 265 -2.26 7.65 -2.77
C GLY A 265 -1.99 8.20 -4.17
N SER A 266 -2.76 9.19 -4.61
CA SER A 266 -2.64 9.69 -5.99
C SER A 266 -1.32 10.42 -6.26
N THR A 267 -0.81 10.31 -7.50
CA THR A 267 0.35 11.07 -7.96
C THR A 267 0.15 12.58 -7.82
N THR A 268 -1.06 13.08 -8.10
CA THR A 268 -1.40 14.51 -7.96
C THR A 268 -1.24 15.01 -6.53
N THR A 269 -1.72 14.24 -5.55
CA THR A 269 -1.57 14.56 -4.13
C THR A 269 -0.11 14.51 -3.71
N PHE A 270 0.65 13.48 -4.11
CA PHE A 270 2.05 13.38 -3.73
C PHE A 270 2.90 14.52 -4.29
N GLN A 271 2.67 14.92 -5.55
CA GLN A 271 3.31 16.08 -6.16
C GLN A 271 2.93 17.39 -5.46
N TYR A 272 1.68 17.52 -4.99
CA TYR A 272 1.27 18.66 -4.19
C TYR A 272 2.05 18.74 -2.88
N LEU A 273 2.13 17.63 -2.12
CA LEU A 273 2.90 17.56 -0.87
C LEU A 273 4.38 17.93 -1.10
N TRP A 274 4.99 17.41 -2.17
CA TRP A 274 6.35 17.75 -2.58
C TRP A 274 6.54 19.26 -2.84
N ARG A 275 5.60 19.88 -3.56
CA ARG A 275 5.64 21.32 -3.84
C ARG A 275 5.51 22.14 -2.56
N GLU A 276 4.59 21.78 -1.66
CA GLU A 276 4.41 22.50 -0.40
C GLU A 276 5.60 22.39 0.53
N VAL A 277 6.23 21.21 0.62
CA VAL A 277 7.49 21.07 1.36
C VAL A 277 8.60 21.91 0.73
N GLY A 278 8.72 21.90 -0.60
CA GLY A 278 9.70 22.73 -1.31
C GLY A 278 9.51 24.23 -1.07
N LYS A 279 8.27 24.70 -1.00
CA LYS A 279 7.94 26.11 -0.70
C LYS A 279 8.30 26.52 0.72
N ASN A 280 8.17 25.61 1.69
CA ASN A 280 8.39 25.87 3.12
C ASN A 280 9.78 25.43 3.61
N ILE A 281 10.71 25.14 2.71
CA ILE A 281 11.94 24.39 3.04
C ILE A 281 12.84 25.07 4.08
N ASP A 282 12.83 26.40 4.14
CA ASP A 282 13.59 27.22 5.08
C ASP A 282 12.99 27.27 6.49
N ARG A 283 11.73 26.84 6.65
CA ARG A 283 11.00 26.83 7.92
C ARG A 283 11.24 25.58 8.74
N TYR A 284 11.63 24.47 8.10
CA TYR A 284 11.80 23.18 8.78
C TYR A 284 13.15 23.08 9.51
N ARG A 285 13.15 22.46 10.69
CA ARG A 285 14.37 22.18 11.46
C ARG A 285 15.29 21.15 10.79
N THR A 286 14.69 20.26 10.01
CA THR A 286 15.37 19.26 9.18
C THR A 286 14.72 19.25 7.80
N TYR A 287 15.45 18.79 6.78
CA TYR A 287 14.84 18.51 5.48
C TYR A 287 13.81 17.38 5.63
N PRO A 288 12.50 17.62 5.39
CA PRO A 288 11.51 16.56 5.51
C PRO A 288 11.77 15.46 4.50
N ARG A 289 11.67 14.20 4.93
CA ARG A 289 11.80 13.04 4.04
C ARG A 289 10.44 12.67 3.46
N LEU A 290 10.26 12.77 2.16
CA LEU A 290 9.04 12.34 1.48
C LEU A 290 9.27 10.94 0.91
N VAL A 291 8.57 9.96 1.48
CA VAL A 291 8.61 8.55 1.08
C VAL A 291 7.20 8.20 0.64
N GLY A 292 7.03 7.75 -0.59
CA GLY A 292 5.70 7.41 -1.03
C GLY A 292 5.60 6.57 -2.27
N GLU A 293 4.54 5.79 -2.30
CA GLU A 293 4.10 4.99 -3.44
C GLU A 293 2.80 5.61 -3.97
N THR A 294 2.63 5.59 -5.29
CA THR A 294 1.45 6.16 -5.94
C THR A 294 0.82 5.14 -6.89
N GLY A 295 0.01 5.61 -7.84
CA GLY A 295 -0.72 4.75 -8.77
C GLY A 295 0.16 4.00 -9.78
N GLY A 296 -0.50 3.10 -10.49
CA GLY A 296 0.05 2.26 -11.55
C GLY A 296 -0.78 2.30 -12.83
N LYS A 297 -0.19 1.82 -13.91
CA LYS A 297 -0.92 1.44 -15.13
C LYS A 297 -0.32 0.14 -15.65
N ASP A 298 -0.46 -0.88 -14.81
CA ASP A 298 0.29 -2.13 -14.94
C ASP A 298 -0.12 -2.90 -16.18
N PHE A 299 0.83 -3.66 -16.71
CA PHE A 299 0.69 -4.37 -17.98
C PHE A 299 0.92 -5.87 -17.85
N VAL A 300 0.28 -6.61 -18.75
CA VAL A 300 0.57 -8.03 -19.02
C VAL A 300 0.92 -8.17 -20.50
N LEU A 301 2.13 -8.62 -20.78
CA LEU A 301 2.61 -8.92 -22.13
C LEU A 301 2.64 -10.43 -22.33
N ALA A 302 1.90 -10.95 -23.30
CA ALA A 302 2.05 -12.33 -23.73
C ALA A 302 3.02 -12.41 -24.92
N HIS A 303 3.86 -13.44 -24.95
CA HIS A 303 4.58 -13.86 -26.16
C HIS A 303 3.79 -14.96 -26.88
N THR A 304 4.14 -15.31 -28.12
CA THR A 304 3.49 -16.40 -28.87
C THR A 304 3.65 -17.77 -28.18
N SER A 305 4.67 -17.91 -27.34
CA SER A 305 4.90 -19.08 -26.49
C SER A 305 4.18 -19.02 -25.14
N ALA A 306 3.22 -18.11 -24.95
CA ALA A 306 2.47 -18.01 -23.70
C ALA A 306 1.52 -19.19 -23.53
N GLN A 307 1.48 -19.78 -22.33
CA GLN A 307 0.46 -20.77 -21.99
C GLN A 307 -0.92 -20.09 -21.87
N PRO A 308 -1.91 -20.44 -22.71
CA PRO A 308 -3.16 -19.68 -22.79
C PRO A 308 -3.97 -19.67 -21.48
N ASP A 309 -4.02 -20.80 -20.77
CA ASP A 309 -4.71 -20.92 -19.48
C ASP A 309 -4.04 -20.11 -18.36
N VAL A 310 -2.70 -20.03 -18.37
CA VAL A 310 -1.93 -19.21 -17.42
C VAL A 310 -2.23 -17.74 -17.68
N LEU A 311 -2.17 -17.32 -18.94
CA LEU A 311 -2.48 -15.95 -19.34
C LEU A 311 -3.92 -15.58 -18.95
N ARG A 312 -4.92 -16.42 -19.27
CA ARG A 312 -6.32 -16.18 -18.92
C ARG A 312 -6.48 -15.92 -17.42
N THR A 313 -5.96 -16.82 -16.60
CA THR A 313 -6.05 -16.71 -15.14
C THR A 313 -5.32 -15.48 -14.62
N ALA A 314 -4.14 -15.17 -15.17
CA ALA A 314 -3.35 -14.00 -14.80
C ALA A 314 -4.07 -12.68 -15.14
N LEU A 315 -4.74 -12.60 -16.29
CA LEU A 315 -5.55 -11.45 -16.68
C LEU A 315 -6.78 -11.29 -15.78
N ILE A 316 -7.54 -12.37 -15.55
CA ILE A 316 -8.75 -12.33 -14.70
C ILE A 316 -8.40 -11.86 -13.29
N ARG A 317 -7.47 -12.54 -12.61
CA ARG A 317 -7.09 -12.17 -11.24
C ARG A 317 -6.34 -10.85 -11.21
N GLY A 318 -5.47 -10.59 -12.19
CA GLY A 318 -4.70 -9.36 -12.26
C GLY A 318 -5.58 -8.11 -12.39
N ALA A 319 -6.62 -8.16 -13.22
CA ALA A 319 -7.49 -7.02 -13.51
C ALA A 319 -8.69 -6.91 -12.56
N PHE A 320 -9.23 -8.04 -12.09
CA PHE A 320 -10.53 -8.07 -11.42
C PHE A 320 -10.45 -8.47 -9.94
N ASP A 321 -9.30 -8.91 -9.41
CA ASP A 321 -9.16 -9.05 -7.97
C ASP A 321 -9.38 -7.68 -7.30
N TYR A 322 -10.20 -7.67 -6.25
CA TYR A 322 -10.59 -6.45 -5.54
C TYR A 322 -11.09 -5.33 -6.48
N GLN A 323 -11.89 -5.71 -7.49
CA GLN A 323 -12.50 -4.77 -8.44
C GLN A 323 -11.47 -3.92 -9.20
N GLY A 324 -10.23 -4.39 -9.38
CA GLY A 324 -9.15 -3.62 -9.99
C GLY A 324 -8.67 -2.43 -9.14
N GLN A 325 -9.02 -2.39 -7.84
CA GLN A 325 -8.66 -1.31 -6.91
C GLN A 325 -7.36 -1.61 -6.16
N LYS A 326 -6.39 -2.21 -6.86
CA LYS A 326 -5.02 -2.39 -6.37
C LYS A 326 -4.12 -1.42 -7.13
N CYS A 327 -3.10 -0.87 -6.47
CA CYS A 327 -2.09 -0.05 -7.15
C CYS A 327 -1.46 -0.80 -8.32
N SER A 328 -1.32 -2.13 -8.17
CA SER A 328 -0.71 -3.05 -9.13
C SER A 328 -1.72 -3.71 -10.10
N ALA A 329 -2.98 -3.29 -10.16
CA ALA A 329 -3.99 -3.98 -10.95
C ALA A 329 -3.62 -4.01 -12.45
N ALA A 330 -3.65 -5.19 -13.06
CA ALA A 330 -3.41 -5.35 -14.49
C ALA A 330 -4.49 -4.59 -15.26
N SER A 331 -4.08 -3.56 -15.99
CA SER A 331 -5.01 -2.62 -16.60
C SER A 331 -4.82 -2.53 -18.12
N ARG A 332 -3.75 -3.16 -18.64
CA ARG A 332 -3.42 -3.25 -20.06
C ARG A 332 -2.86 -4.62 -20.37
N ALA A 333 -3.36 -5.26 -21.43
CA ALA A 333 -2.81 -6.52 -21.92
C ALA A 333 -2.38 -6.37 -23.38
N PHE A 334 -1.25 -6.95 -23.72
CA PHE A 334 -0.71 -6.98 -25.07
C PHE A 334 -0.56 -8.45 -25.46
N ILE A 335 -1.39 -8.93 -26.38
CA ILE A 335 -1.56 -10.37 -26.64
C ILE A 335 -1.33 -10.63 -28.14
N PRO A 336 -0.47 -11.61 -28.52
CA PRO A 336 -0.27 -11.93 -29.92
C PRO A 336 -1.51 -12.60 -30.49
N ARG A 337 -1.74 -12.41 -31.79
CA ARG A 337 -2.95 -12.88 -32.48
C ARG A 337 -3.16 -14.38 -32.34
N SER A 338 -2.11 -15.20 -32.45
CA SER A 338 -2.22 -16.66 -32.30
C SER A 338 -2.69 -17.08 -30.90
N VAL A 339 -2.18 -16.44 -29.85
CA VAL A 339 -2.60 -16.72 -28.47
C VAL A 339 -4.02 -16.22 -28.22
N TRP A 340 -4.37 -15.02 -28.71
CA TRP A 340 -5.73 -14.50 -28.59
C TRP A 340 -6.76 -15.43 -29.27
N GLN A 341 -6.44 -16.00 -30.43
CA GLN A 341 -7.29 -16.99 -31.08
C GLN A 341 -7.49 -18.28 -30.26
N ALA A 342 -6.55 -18.62 -29.39
CA ALA A 342 -6.61 -19.83 -28.56
C ALA A 342 -7.37 -19.63 -27.23
N MET A 343 -7.45 -18.41 -26.69
CA MET A 343 -8.05 -18.17 -25.36
C MET A 343 -8.99 -16.97 -25.24
N GLY A 344 -9.14 -16.15 -26.29
CA GLY A 344 -9.93 -14.91 -26.24
C GLY A 344 -11.39 -15.16 -25.85
N ASP A 345 -12.06 -16.10 -26.51
CA ASP A 345 -13.47 -16.42 -26.23
C ASP A 345 -13.66 -16.97 -24.81
N ASP A 346 -12.80 -17.91 -24.38
CA ASP A 346 -12.83 -18.46 -23.02
C ASP A 346 -12.57 -17.39 -21.95
N PHE A 347 -11.67 -16.44 -22.24
CA PHE A 347 -11.37 -15.32 -21.35
C PHE A 347 -12.57 -14.38 -21.21
N LEU A 348 -13.21 -14.00 -22.32
CA LEU A 348 -14.40 -13.15 -22.31
C LEU A 348 -15.57 -13.84 -21.60
N GLY A 349 -15.82 -15.12 -21.91
CA GLY A 349 -16.87 -15.91 -21.26
C GLY A 349 -16.65 -16.08 -19.75
N ALA A 350 -15.42 -16.35 -19.32
CA ALA A 350 -15.07 -16.42 -17.90
C ALA A 350 -15.21 -15.06 -17.21
N THR A 351 -14.89 -13.97 -17.90
CA THR A 351 -15.06 -12.60 -17.38
C THR A 351 -16.54 -12.28 -17.15
N GLU A 352 -17.41 -12.63 -18.10
CA GLU A 352 -18.86 -12.45 -17.95
C GLU A 352 -19.44 -13.28 -16.80
N ALA A 353 -18.88 -14.46 -16.53
CA ALA A 353 -19.35 -15.32 -15.45
C ALA A 353 -18.93 -14.83 -14.04
N LEU A 354 -18.01 -13.87 -13.92
CA LEU A 354 -17.55 -13.38 -12.62
C LEU A 354 -18.69 -12.71 -11.85
N ARG A 355 -18.80 -13.01 -10.55
CA ARG A 355 -19.84 -12.44 -9.68
C ARG A 355 -19.27 -11.35 -8.78
N TYR A 356 -19.78 -10.13 -8.92
CA TYR A 356 -19.63 -9.07 -7.91
C TYR A 356 -20.96 -8.84 -7.21
N GLY A 357 -20.93 -8.70 -5.89
CA GLY A 357 -22.12 -8.54 -5.06
C GLY A 357 -21.77 -8.18 -3.61
N ASP A 358 -22.72 -8.42 -2.70
CA ASP A 358 -22.45 -8.31 -1.27
C ASP A 358 -21.34 -9.30 -0.86
N VAL A 359 -20.27 -8.81 -0.26
CA VAL A 359 -19.09 -9.61 0.11
C VAL A 359 -19.31 -10.48 1.35
N THR A 360 -20.45 -10.34 2.04
CA THR A 360 -20.90 -11.29 3.07
C THR A 360 -21.40 -12.60 2.47
N ASP A 361 -21.84 -12.60 1.20
CA ASP A 361 -21.97 -13.82 0.39
C ASP A 361 -20.59 -14.22 -0.14
N LEU A 362 -19.95 -15.16 0.55
CA LEU A 362 -18.61 -15.65 0.24
C LEU A 362 -18.52 -16.45 -1.07
N SER A 363 -19.61 -16.58 -1.84
CA SER A 363 -19.57 -17.15 -3.19
C SER A 363 -19.28 -16.11 -4.28
N ASN A 364 -19.35 -14.82 -3.96
CA ASN A 364 -18.97 -13.74 -4.89
C ASN A 364 -17.44 -13.66 -5.04
N PHE A 365 -16.99 -13.38 -6.26
CA PHE A 365 -15.57 -13.17 -6.56
C PHE A 365 -15.04 -11.87 -5.93
N GLY A 366 -15.88 -10.84 -5.89
CA GLY A 366 -15.56 -9.52 -5.33
C GLY A 366 -16.80 -8.70 -5.00
N GLY A 367 -16.57 -7.44 -4.66
CA GLY A 367 -17.59 -6.48 -4.22
C GLY A 367 -17.79 -5.31 -5.18
N ALA A 368 -18.11 -4.15 -4.60
CA ALA A 368 -18.30 -2.87 -5.30
C ALA A 368 -17.03 -2.00 -5.30
N LEU A 369 -17.01 -0.95 -6.12
CA LEU A 369 -16.03 0.14 -6.00
C LEU A 369 -16.16 0.86 -4.65
N ILE A 370 -15.12 1.59 -4.25
CA ILE A 370 -14.99 2.10 -2.88
C ILE A 370 -15.96 3.24 -2.53
N ASP A 371 -16.24 4.14 -3.46
CA ASP A 371 -17.11 5.31 -3.25
C ASP A 371 -17.75 5.80 -4.58
N ASP A 372 -18.64 6.78 -4.44
CA ASP A 372 -19.36 7.44 -5.53
C ASP A 372 -18.43 8.10 -6.55
N ARG A 373 -17.30 8.67 -6.10
CA ARG A 373 -16.31 9.29 -6.99
C ARG A 373 -15.60 8.25 -7.84
N ALA A 374 -15.20 7.12 -7.25
CA ALA A 374 -14.62 6.00 -7.98
C ALA A 374 -15.62 5.42 -8.98
N PHE A 375 -16.90 5.29 -8.59
CA PHE A 375 -17.98 4.89 -9.48
C PHE A 375 -18.12 5.84 -10.68
N ALA A 376 -18.31 7.13 -10.43
CA ALA A 376 -18.47 8.14 -11.48
C ALA A 376 -17.28 8.20 -12.44
N LYS A 377 -16.05 8.01 -11.94
CA LYS A 377 -14.83 7.92 -12.75
C LYS A 377 -14.85 6.71 -13.69
N ASN A 378 -15.30 5.56 -13.21
CA ASN A 378 -15.40 4.34 -14.02
C ASN A 378 -16.54 4.41 -15.03
N VAL A 379 -17.71 4.96 -14.65
CA VAL A 379 -18.81 5.25 -15.58
C VAL A 379 -18.31 6.12 -16.73
N LYS A 380 -17.60 7.22 -16.42
CA LYS A 380 -17.01 8.10 -17.45
C LYS A 380 -16.03 7.35 -18.36
N ALA A 381 -15.20 6.46 -17.82
CA ALA A 381 -14.25 5.67 -18.61
C ALA A 381 -14.96 4.69 -19.56
N ILE A 382 -16.04 4.05 -19.10
CA ILE A 382 -16.87 3.15 -19.89
C ILE A 382 -17.62 3.92 -20.99
N GLU A 383 -18.25 5.05 -20.67
CA GLU A 383 -18.95 5.88 -21.66
C GLU A 383 -18.00 6.47 -22.73
N ARG A 384 -16.76 6.83 -22.33
CA ARG A 384 -15.71 7.17 -23.31
C ARG A 384 -15.40 5.97 -24.20
N ALA A 385 -15.23 4.77 -23.64
CA ALA A 385 -14.93 3.57 -24.43
C ALA A 385 -16.05 3.24 -25.45
N LYS A 386 -17.32 3.45 -25.10
CA LYS A 386 -18.47 3.28 -26.02
C LYS A 386 -18.44 4.24 -27.22
N SER A 387 -17.86 5.42 -27.05
CA SER A 387 -17.84 6.49 -28.06
C SER A 387 -16.52 6.61 -28.83
N ALA A 388 -15.44 6.01 -28.33
CA ALA A 388 -14.13 6.04 -28.96
C ALA A 388 -14.07 5.13 -30.19
N ALA A 389 -13.66 5.68 -31.33
CA ALA A 389 -13.42 4.89 -32.54
C ALA A 389 -12.26 3.91 -32.30
N GLY A 390 -12.41 2.65 -32.74
CA GLY A 390 -11.39 1.62 -32.56
C GLY A 390 -11.29 1.07 -31.13
N VAL A 391 -12.26 1.35 -30.27
CA VAL A 391 -12.44 0.68 -28.97
C VAL A 391 -13.77 -0.04 -28.96
N THR A 392 -13.76 -1.31 -28.58
CA THR A 392 -14.95 -2.16 -28.45
C THR A 392 -15.03 -2.71 -27.03
N ILE A 393 -16.20 -2.60 -26.40
CA ILE A 393 -16.48 -3.33 -25.15
C ILE A 393 -16.80 -4.78 -25.54
N ALA A 394 -15.89 -5.70 -25.21
CA ALA A 394 -15.99 -7.11 -25.58
C ALA A 394 -16.62 -8.00 -24.49
N ALA A 395 -16.60 -7.54 -23.24
CA ALA A 395 -17.32 -8.13 -22.12
C ALA A 395 -17.62 -7.04 -21.08
N GLY A 396 -18.76 -7.16 -20.40
CA GLY A 396 -19.23 -6.26 -19.35
C GLY A 396 -19.57 -4.86 -19.84
N GLY A 397 -19.19 -3.84 -19.05
CA GLY A 397 -19.49 -2.44 -19.32
C GLY A 397 -20.79 -1.94 -18.67
N GLU A 398 -21.49 -2.77 -17.91
CA GLU A 398 -22.62 -2.35 -17.08
C GLU A 398 -22.15 -1.82 -15.71
N TYR A 399 -22.93 -0.90 -15.18
CA TYR A 399 -22.72 -0.26 -13.89
C TYR A 399 -24.08 0.08 -13.26
N ASP A 400 -24.17 0.00 -11.95
CA ASP A 400 -25.37 0.31 -11.16
C ASP A 400 -24.94 0.77 -9.77
N ASP A 401 -25.41 1.94 -9.33
CA ASP A 401 -25.18 2.51 -7.99
C ASP A 401 -26.46 2.55 -7.12
N SER A 402 -27.52 1.84 -7.50
CA SER A 402 -28.79 1.85 -6.76
C SER A 402 -28.67 1.23 -5.35
N GLU A 403 -27.90 0.14 -5.19
CA GLU A 403 -27.67 -0.52 -3.90
C GLU A 403 -26.24 -0.34 -3.37
N GLY A 404 -25.26 -0.44 -4.25
CA GLY A 404 -23.83 -0.35 -3.98
C GLY A 404 -23.10 0.12 -5.24
N TYR A 405 -21.85 0.54 -5.15
CA TYR A 405 -21.11 1.12 -6.29
C TYR A 405 -20.60 0.06 -7.29
N PHE A 406 -21.50 -0.68 -7.94
CA PHE A 406 -21.15 -1.84 -8.74
C PHE A 406 -20.78 -1.47 -10.18
N VAL A 407 -19.61 -1.95 -10.61
CA VAL A 407 -19.16 -1.91 -12.00
C VAL A 407 -18.74 -3.32 -12.40
N ARG A 408 -19.26 -3.82 -13.52
CA ARG A 408 -18.96 -5.17 -14.01
C ARG A 408 -17.50 -5.28 -14.48
N PRO A 409 -16.84 -6.43 -14.31
CA PRO A 409 -15.60 -6.75 -15.01
C PRO A 409 -15.73 -6.45 -16.50
N THR A 410 -14.92 -5.51 -16.98
CA THR A 410 -15.06 -4.93 -18.32
C THR A 410 -13.77 -5.17 -19.11
N VAL A 411 -13.90 -5.74 -20.31
CA VAL A 411 -12.79 -5.93 -21.25
C VAL A 411 -12.99 -5.02 -22.45
N LEU A 412 -12.02 -4.15 -22.69
CA LEU A 412 -11.96 -3.30 -23.87
C LEU A 412 -10.99 -3.92 -24.88
N LEU A 413 -11.45 -4.18 -26.11
CA LEU A 413 -10.58 -4.42 -27.25
C LEU A 413 -10.27 -3.09 -27.90
N SER A 414 -8.99 -2.81 -28.13
CA SER A 414 -8.57 -1.59 -28.82
C SER A 414 -7.68 -1.91 -30.01
N ASP A 415 -7.89 -1.16 -31.09
CA ASP A 415 -7.10 -1.22 -32.31
C ASP A 415 -5.83 -0.34 -32.25
N ASP A 416 -5.71 0.51 -31.22
CA ASP A 416 -4.59 1.45 -31.04
C ASP A 416 -4.04 1.39 -29.59
N PRO A 417 -2.79 0.94 -29.39
CA PRO A 417 -2.19 0.89 -28.06
C PRO A 417 -1.83 2.30 -27.51
N GLY A 418 -2.01 3.35 -28.31
CA GLY A 418 -1.91 4.76 -27.91
C GLY A 418 -3.19 5.35 -27.31
N ASP A 419 -4.32 4.62 -27.31
CA ASP A 419 -5.58 5.09 -26.74
C ASP A 419 -5.46 5.52 -25.26
N GLU A 420 -6.34 6.41 -24.81
CA GLU A 420 -6.38 6.90 -23.43
C GLU A 420 -6.53 5.76 -22.41
N SER A 421 -7.26 4.70 -22.75
CA SER A 421 -7.44 3.53 -21.88
C SER A 421 -6.13 2.78 -21.58
N PHE A 422 -5.09 2.97 -22.38
CA PHE A 422 -3.74 2.45 -22.12
C PHE A 422 -2.85 3.40 -21.32
N ARG A 423 -3.33 4.57 -20.90
CA ARG A 423 -2.47 5.59 -20.26
C ARG A 423 -3.04 6.13 -18.95
N THR A 424 -4.36 6.19 -18.85
CA THR A 424 -5.05 6.74 -17.69
C THR A 424 -5.45 5.63 -16.71
N GLU A 425 -5.08 5.79 -15.45
CA GLU A 425 -5.47 4.90 -14.36
C GLU A 425 -6.91 5.19 -13.92
N TYR A 426 -7.82 4.21 -14.05
CA TYR A 426 -9.22 4.34 -13.62
C TYR A 426 -9.47 3.81 -12.20
N PHE A 427 -8.65 2.87 -11.73
CA PHE A 427 -8.80 2.21 -10.43
C PHE A 427 -10.16 1.51 -10.30
N GLY A 428 -10.43 0.61 -11.24
CA GLY A 428 -11.66 -0.16 -11.33
C GLY A 428 -11.48 -1.35 -12.29
N PRO A 429 -12.51 -2.19 -12.47
CA PRO A 429 -12.38 -3.50 -13.09
C PRO A 429 -12.43 -3.38 -14.63
N ILE A 430 -11.56 -2.55 -15.21
CA ILE A 430 -11.49 -2.26 -16.65
C ILE A 430 -10.11 -2.67 -17.18
N LEU A 431 -10.08 -3.67 -18.05
CA LEU A 431 -8.89 -4.15 -18.74
C LEU A 431 -8.92 -3.75 -20.22
N SER A 432 -7.93 -2.99 -20.67
CA SER A 432 -7.73 -2.76 -22.11
C SER A 432 -6.82 -3.82 -22.70
N VAL A 433 -7.21 -4.41 -23.82
CA VAL A 433 -6.47 -5.45 -24.54
C VAL A 433 -6.14 -4.94 -25.93
N TYR A 434 -4.85 -5.00 -26.28
CA TYR A 434 -4.36 -4.79 -27.63
C TYR A 434 -3.86 -6.12 -28.21
N VAL A 435 -4.47 -6.57 -29.31
CA VAL A 435 -4.09 -7.79 -30.01
C VAL A 435 -3.10 -7.45 -31.13
N TYR A 436 -1.85 -7.88 -31.00
CA TYR A 436 -0.78 -7.54 -31.94
C TYR A 436 -0.42 -8.69 -32.89
N PRO A 437 0.12 -8.42 -34.10
CA PRO A 437 0.66 -9.47 -34.96
C PRO A 437 1.83 -10.20 -34.30
N ASP A 438 1.87 -11.53 -34.34
CA ASP A 438 2.91 -12.35 -33.70
C ASP A 438 4.36 -11.87 -33.95
N SER A 439 4.64 -11.35 -35.13
CA SER A 439 5.96 -10.81 -35.54
C SER A 439 6.35 -9.49 -34.86
N ASP A 440 5.43 -8.81 -34.21
CA ASP A 440 5.63 -7.44 -33.71
C ASP A 440 6.11 -7.38 -32.25
N TYR A 441 6.46 -8.51 -31.63
CA TYR A 441 6.82 -8.58 -30.21
C TYR A 441 7.82 -7.50 -29.78
N GLU A 442 8.90 -7.30 -30.55
CA GLU A 442 9.92 -6.28 -30.22
C GLU A 442 9.34 -4.85 -30.24
N ARG A 443 8.51 -4.54 -31.23
CA ARG A 443 7.84 -3.24 -31.34
C ARG A 443 6.91 -3.02 -30.15
N ILE A 444 6.23 -4.06 -29.69
CA ILE A 444 5.32 -3.97 -28.54
C ILE A 444 6.07 -3.71 -27.23
N LEU A 445 7.28 -4.23 -27.07
CA LEU A 445 8.13 -3.87 -25.92
C LEU A 445 8.37 -2.36 -25.87
N ASP A 446 8.70 -1.74 -27.01
CA ASP A 446 8.93 -0.29 -27.09
C ASP A 446 7.64 0.52 -26.84
N VAL A 447 6.48 0.02 -27.30
CA VAL A 447 5.17 0.62 -27.03
C VAL A 447 4.82 0.57 -25.54
N ILE A 448 5.12 -0.55 -24.86
CA ILE A 448 4.85 -0.69 -23.42
C ILE A 448 5.75 0.25 -22.62
N ASP A 449 7.05 0.29 -22.94
CA ASP A 449 8.02 1.12 -22.24
C ASP A 449 7.68 2.62 -22.33
N THR A 450 7.22 3.07 -23.49
CA THR A 450 6.93 4.50 -23.73
C THR A 450 5.47 4.91 -23.45
N GLY A 451 4.54 3.95 -23.41
CA GLY A 451 3.12 4.23 -23.43
C GLY A 451 2.54 4.81 -22.13
N ALA A 452 3.14 4.56 -20.96
CA ALA A 452 2.61 5.04 -19.68
C ALA A 452 3.67 5.76 -18.83
N ALA A 453 3.25 6.83 -18.14
CA ALA A 453 4.11 7.57 -17.22
C ALA A 453 4.43 6.79 -15.92
N TYR A 454 3.67 5.74 -15.62
CA TYR A 454 3.79 4.91 -14.44
C TYR A 454 4.80 3.78 -14.65
N GLY A 455 5.39 3.29 -13.56
CA GLY A 455 6.41 2.26 -13.57
C GLY A 455 6.36 1.37 -12.33
N LEU A 456 5.16 0.89 -11.98
CA LEU A 456 4.91 0.12 -10.76
C LEU A 456 5.13 -1.38 -10.99
N THR A 457 4.21 -2.06 -11.67
CA THR A 457 4.33 -3.49 -11.96
C THR A 457 4.09 -3.84 -13.43
N GLY A 458 4.61 -4.99 -13.84
CA GLY A 458 4.43 -5.52 -15.19
C GLY A 458 4.74 -7.01 -15.25
N ALA A 459 4.08 -7.73 -16.14
CA ALA A 459 4.29 -9.16 -16.31
C ALA A 459 4.59 -9.52 -17.76
N VAL A 460 5.43 -10.54 -17.96
CA VAL A 460 5.57 -11.27 -19.23
C VAL A 460 5.09 -12.71 -19.04
N ILE A 461 4.24 -13.20 -19.94
CA ILE A 461 3.84 -14.61 -20.02
C ILE A 461 4.49 -15.22 -21.26
N ALA A 462 5.48 -16.08 -21.06
CA ALA A 462 6.26 -16.72 -22.12
C ALA A 462 7.02 -17.96 -21.59
N ASP A 463 6.94 -19.07 -22.33
CA ASP A 463 7.84 -20.22 -22.12
C ASP A 463 9.20 -20.05 -22.83
N ASP A 464 9.26 -19.27 -23.93
CA ASP A 464 10.51 -18.96 -24.63
C ASP A 464 11.40 -18.07 -23.76
N ARG A 465 12.58 -18.60 -23.40
CA ARG A 465 13.55 -17.92 -22.53
C ARG A 465 14.19 -16.68 -23.17
N ASN A 466 14.32 -16.63 -24.49
CA ASN A 466 14.82 -15.45 -25.19
C ASN A 466 13.78 -14.33 -25.15
N ALA A 467 12.50 -14.65 -25.33
CA ALA A 467 11.42 -13.68 -25.19
C ALA A 467 11.34 -13.10 -23.78
N VAL A 468 11.44 -13.96 -22.75
CA VAL A 468 11.51 -13.54 -21.34
C VAL A 468 12.69 -12.57 -21.13
N LEU A 469 13.90 -12.97 -21.53
CA LEU A 469 15.10 -12.13 -21.34
C LEU A 469 15.02 -10.82 -22.13
N GLN A 470 14.42 -10.84 -23.32
CA GLN A 470 14.21 -9.64 -24.11
C GLN A 470 13.26 -8.67 -23.41
N ALA A 471 12.16 -9.17 -22.84
CA ALA A 471 11.23 -8.37 -22.05
C ALA A 471 11.88 -7.81 -20.79
N GLU A 472 12.61 -8.64 -20.02
CA GLU A 472 13.34 -8.19 -18.82
C GLU A 472 14.29 -7.03 -19.14
N ASN A 473 15.01 -7.11 -20.26
CA ASN A 473 15.95 -6.07 -20.67
C ASN A 473 15.25 -4.81 -21.20
N ARG A 474 14.27 -4.96 -22.10
CA ARG A 474 13.59 -3.82 -22.73
C ARG A 474 12.64 -3.08 -21.79
N LEU A 475 12.02 -3.78 -20.85
CA LEU A 475 11.03 -3.22 -19.92
C LEU A 475 11.61 -2.93 -18.53
N ARG A 476 12.94 -2.96 -18.39
CA ARG A 476 13.67 -2.79 -17.13
C ARG A 476 13.26 -1.55 -16.31
N TYR A 477 12.87 -0.47 -16.98
CA TYR A 477 12.46 0.78 -16.34
C TYR A 477 10.95 0.99 -16.30
N ALA A 478 10.19 0.11 -16.96
CA ALA A 478 8.73 0.21 -17.10
C ALA A 478 7.97 -0.44 -15.94
N ALA A 479 8.64 -1.20 -15.08
CA ALA A 479 8.05 -1.80 -13.88
C ALA A 479 9.10 -1.92 -12.77
N GLY A 480 8.77 -1.43 -11.57
CA GLY A 480 9.58 -1.60 -10.37
C GLY A 480 9.50 -3.01 -9.77
N ASN A 481 8.40 -3.73 -10.03
CA ASN A 481 8.22 -5.14 -9.75
C ASN A 481 7.80 -5.87 -11.04
N PHE A 482 8.67 -6.74 -11.55
CA PHE A 482 8.48 -7.45 -12.82
C PHE A 482 8.23 -8.93 -12.60
N TYR A 483 7.22 -9.48 -13.27
CA TYR A 483 6.72 -10.84 -13.07
C TYR A 483 6.89 -11.67 -14.33
N ILE A 484 7.23 -12.94 -14.18
CA ILE A 484 7.35 -13.89 -15.29
C ILE A 484 6.39 -15.04 -15.03
N ASN A 485 5.47 -15.28 -15.96
CA ASN A 485 4.47 -16.35 -15.91
C ASN A 485 3.53 -16.30 -14.69
N ASP A 486 3.23 -15.09 -14.20
CA ASP A 486 2.22 -14.83 -13.16
C ASP A 486 1.55 -13.47 -13.41
N LYS A 487 0.45 -13.20 -12.71
CA LYS A 487 -0.19 -11.86 -12.65
C LYS A 487 0.77 -10.84 -12.01
N PRO A 488 0.70 -9.55 -12.37
CA PRO A 488 1.60 -8.52 -11.83
C PRO A 488 1.19 -8.03 -10.43
N THR A 489 0.54 -8.87 -9.61
CA THR A 489 -0.08 -8.47 -8.34
C THR A 489 0.23 -9.45 -7.21
N GLY A 490 0.05 -9.00 -5.97
CA GLY A 490 0.19 -9.85 -4.77
C GLY A 490 1.65 -10.04 -4.37
N ALA A 491 2.41 -8.94 -4.32
CA ALA A 491 3.72 -8.96 -3.67
C ALA A 491 3.58 -9.41 -2.21
N VAL A 492 4.44 -10.33 -1.79
CA VAL A 492 4.50 -10.85 -0.43
C VAL A 492 5.73 -10.28 0.26
N VAL A 493 5.55 -9.73 1.46
CA VAL A 493 6.61 -9.09 2.25
C VAL A 493 7.78 -10.06 2.45
N GLY A 494 9.01 -9.57 2.28
CA GLY A 494 10.21 -10.39 2.35
C GLY A 494 10.50 -11.25 1.11
N GLN A 495 9.55 -11.37 0.17
CA GLN A 495 9.75 -12.10 -1.08
C GLN A 495 9.88 -11.15 -2.28
N GLN A 496 8.92 -10.22 -2.45
CA GLN A 496 8.95 -9.21 -3.51
C GLN A 496 8.80 -7.80 -2.91
N PRO A 497 9.86 -7.19 -2.36
CA PRO A 497 9.83 -5.81 -1.89
C PRO A 497 9.13 -4.89 -2.90
N PHE A 498 8.11 -4.16 -2.44
CA PHE A 498 7.16 -3.52 -3.34
C PHE A 498 7.49 -2.04 -3.50
N GLY A 499 7.56 -1.58 -4.74
CA GLY A 499 7.60 -0.15 -5.05
C GLY A 499 7.86 0.15 -6.52
N GLY A 500 7.48 1.35 -6.95
CA GLY A 500 7.55 1.78 -8.35
C GLY A 500 8.42 3.00 -8.56
N SER A 501 8.99 3.13 -9.76
CA SER A 501 9.68 4.34 -10.22
C SER A 501 8.78 5.17 -11.14
N ARG A 502 9.35 6.16 -11.86
CA ARG A 502 8.61 7.09 -12.73
C ARG A 502 7.52 7.82 -11.94
N ALA A 503 6.29 7.92 -12.46
CA ALA A 503 5.18 8.57 -11.76
C ALA A 503 4.61 7.75 -10.59
N SER A 504 5.14 6.54 -10.33
CA SER A 504 4.63 5.58 -9.33
C SER A 504 5.23 5.71 -7.92
N GLY A 505 6.19 6.60 -7.69
CA GLY A 505 6.68 6.89 -6.34
C GLY A 505 8.19 7.05 -6.24
N THR A 506 8.69 6.92 -5.01
CA THR A 506 10.11 7.07 -4.67
C THR A 506 10.89 5.77 -4.69
N ASN A 507 10.21 4.62 -4.86
CA ASN A 507 10.81 3.29 -4.94
C ASN A 507 11.70 2.93 -3.72
N ASP A 508 11.30 3.38 -2.53
CA ASP A 508 12.01 3.08 -1.27
C ASP A 508 11.72 1.64 -0.76
N LYS A 509 10.92 0.88 -1.53
CA LYS A 509 10.63 -0.56 -1.37
C LYS A 509 10.08 -0.92 0.01
N ALA A 510 8.81 -0.62 0.25
CA ALA A 510 8.10 -1.10 1.43
C ALA A 510 8.21 -2.65 1.52
N GLY A 511 8.37 -3.17 2.72
CA GLY A 511 8.67 -4.59 2.95
C GLY A 511 10.15 -4.95 2.77
N SER A 512 11.04 -3.96 2.92
CA SER A 512 12.50 -4.16 2.94
C SER A 512 13.20 -3.23 3.95
N PRO A 513 14.49 -3.48 4.27
CA PRO A 513 15.30 -2.57 5.09
C PRO A 513 15.43 -1.15 4.52
N MET A 514 15.27 -0.97 3.20
CA MET A 514 15.44 0.34 2.53
C MET A 514 14.42 1.35 3.05
N ASN A 515 13.17 0.94 3.25
CA ASN A 515 12.13 1.82 3.80
C ASN A 515 12.48 2.25 5.23
N LEU A 516 12.92 1.32 6.09
CA LEU A 516 13.25 1.64 7.49
C LEU A 516 14.42 2.60 7.63
N LEU A 517 15.42 2.52 6.75
CA LEU A 517 16.52 3.47 6.70
C LEU A 517 16.04 4.91 6.44
N ARG A 518 14.92 5.09 5.73
CA ARG A 518 14.30 6.42 5.54
C ARG A 518 13.80 7.03 6.85
N TRP A 519 13.64 6.24 7.91
CA TRP A 519 13.16 6.70 9.21
C TRP A 519 14.27 6.80 10.28
N THR A 520 15.53 6.73 9.85
CA THR A 520 16.71 6.91 10.73
C THR A 520 17.70 7.96 10.20
N SER A 521 18.45 8.59 11.08
CA SER A 521 19.51 9.55 10.79
C SER A 521 20.82 9.10 11.43
N ALA A 522 21.54 8.22 10.74
CA ALA A 522 22.79 7.64 11.23
C ALA A 522 23.84 8.71 11.56
N ARG A 523 24.55 8.54 12.68
CA ARG A 523 25.79 9.27 12.98
C ARG A 523 26.92 8.28 13.23
N SER A 524 28.13 8.64 12.77
CA SER A 524 29.35 7.93 13.14
C SER A 524 29.93 8.52 14.43
N ILE A 525 30.33 7.66 15.36
CA ILE A 525 31.00 8.02 16.60
C ILE A 525 32.39 7.42 16.55
N LYS A 526 33.43 8.27 16.66
CA LYS A 526 34.83 7.87 16.69
C LYS A 526 35.42 8.23 18.05
N GLU A 527 36.00 7.23 18.72
CA GLU A 527 36.80 7.43 19.93
C GLU A 527 38.26 7.12 19.60
N ASN A 528 39.16 8.08 19.85
CA ASN A 528 40.61 7.89 19.70
C ASN A 528 41.23 7.72 21.08
N PHE A 529 41.81 6.56 21.35
CA PHE A 529 42.37 6.23 22.66
C PHE A 529 43.66 6.98 22.96
N VAL A 530 44.42 7.38 21.93
CA VAL A 530 45.69 8.10 22.07
C VAL A 530 45.71 9.27 21.06
N PRO A 531 45.05 10.40 21.35
CA PRO A 531 45.01 11.53 20.44
C PRO A 531 46.39 12.19 20.27
N PRO A 532 46.70 12.76 19.08
CA PRO A 532 47.95 13.48 18.88
C PRO A 532 48.02 14.70 19.81
N THR A 533 49.20 14.96 20.38
CA THR A 533 49.47 16.12 21.25
C THR A 533 50.38 17.17 20.61
N ASP A 534 50.80 16.95 19.35
CA ASP A 534 51.54 17.90 18.52
C ASP A 534 50.78 18.09 17.19
N HIS A 535 50.81 19.32 16.68
CA HIS A 535 50.16 19.72 15.43
C HIS A 535 51.10 19.61 14.22
N ASN A 536 52.41 19.47 14.43
CA ASN A 536 53.39 19.35 13.36
C ASN A 536 53.32 17.98 12.69
N TYR A 537 53.54 17.96 11.38
CA TYR A 537 53.68 16.73 10.60
C TYR A 537 55.16 16.42 10.34
N PRO A 538 55.56 15.13 10.28
CA PRO A 538 56.96 14.75 10.03
C PRO A 538 57.56 15.28 8.72
N HIS A 539 56.75 15.65 7.72
CA HIS A 539 57.27 16.21 6.47
C HIS A 539 57.68 17.69 6.57
N MET A 540 57.45 18.34 7.71
CA MET A 540 57.76 19.76 7.95
C MET A 540 59.18 19.99 8.50
N SER A 541 59.89 18.91 8.86
CA SER A 541 61.24 18.95 9.46
C SER A 541 62.34 18.72 8.44
#